data_AF-A0A0F9UM46-F1
#
_entry.id   AF-A0A0F9UM46-F1
#
_cell.length_a   1.000
_cell.length_b   1.000
_cell.length_c   1.000
_cell.angle_alpha   90.00
_cell.angle_beta   90.00
_cell.angle_gamma   90.00
#
_symmetry.space_group_name_H-M   'P 1'
#
loop_
_entity.id
_entity.type
_entity.pdbx_description
1 polymer ?
#
loop_
_entity_poly.entity_id
_entity_poly.type
_entity_poly.pdbx_seq_one_letter_code
_entity_poly.pdbx_strand_id
1 'polypeptide(L)'
;MNAVDIEEAISALAEQPFDAQEYPFAFLEAFGNKATTIKRLRTGTSNKSDIGGVLQTSNIHIATADTGSVTEKLASLRASPATTRGKAKFILATDGVTFEAEDLESGETVACAYADFPNHFGFFLPLAGITTVKQIRESSFDIRATSRLNKLYVELLNDNPDWGTAERRPDMNHFMARLIFCFFAEDTDIFNRTGLFTATIEQMSARDSSNTHEVVGEIFHAMNTPIAARKDAHLPRWADVFPYVNGGLFSGNLDVPRFSRIARTYLLHIGGLDWRQINPDIFGSMIQAVADEEERGALGMHYTSVPNIQKVLDPLFLDDLREQLEAAGTNKRKLFNLRQRLSRFRVFDPACGSGNFLVIAYIRMREIEDEIMRRRDEALERSAISLTQFYGIEIKSFAAEIARLSLLIAEFQCDVRFIGQMEARALV
;
A
#
# COMPACT_ATOMS: atom_id res chain seq x y z
N MET A 1 -4.83 -15.10 16.31
CA MET A 1 -5.27 -13.98 15.48
C MET A 1 -4.01 -13.36 14.91
N ASN A 2 -3.86 -13.41 13.60
CA ASN A 2 -2.74 -12.78 12.89
C ASN A 2 -3.07 -11.31 12.57
N ALA A 3 -2.14 -10.56 11.97
CA ALA A 3 -2.36 -9.13 11.67
C ALA A 3 -3.47 -8.89 10.62
N VAL A 4 -3.69 -9.83 9.70
CA VAL A 4 -4.76 -9.76 8.68
C VAL A 4 -6.12 -9.91 9.35
N ASP A 5 -6.30 -10.90 10.22
CA ASP A 5 -7.55 -11.11 10.97
C ASP A 5 -7.94 -9.86 11.78
N ILE A 6 -6.94 -9.19 12.37
CA ILE A 6 -7.13 -7.95 13.15
C ILE A 6 -7.54 -6.80 12.23
N GLU A 7 -6.85 -6.62 11.10
CA GLU A 7 -7.19 -5.60 10.10
C GLU A 7 -8.64 -5.76 9.65
N GLU A 8 -9.06 -6.99 9.32
CA GLU A 8 -10.42 -7.27 8.88
C GLU A 8 -11.46 -6.93 9.95
N ALA A 9 -11.22 -7.34 11.19
CA ALA A 9 -12.12 -7.07 12.31
C ALA A 9 -12.24 -5.56 12.57
N ILE A 10 -11.14 -4.83 12.45
CA ILE A 10 -11.10 -3.37 12.64
C ILE A 10 -11.76 -2.63 11.48
N SER A 11 -11.52 -3.03 10.24
CA SER A 11 -12.22 -2.49 9.06
C SER A 11 -13.72 -2.70 9.18
N ALA A 12 -14.17 -3.90 9.58
CA ALA A 12 -15.59 -4.20 9.78
C ALA A 12 -16.21 -3.39 10.92
N LEU A 13 -15.46 -3.12 12.00
CA LEU A 13 -15.91 -2.28 13.11
C LEU A 13 -16.11 -0.81 12.69
N ALA A 14 -15.24 -0.28 11.82
CA ALA A 14 -15.34 1.09 11.33
C ALA A 14 -16.51 1.31 10.36
N GLU A 15 -16.95 0.27 9.65
CA GLU A 15 -18.07 0.33 8.71
C GLU A 15 -19.45 0.26 9.40
N GLN A 16 -19.50 -0.17 10.66
CA GLN A 16 -20.74 -0.23 11.44
C GLN A 16 -21.13 1.15 12.01
N PRO A 17 -22.44 1.41 12.24
CA PRO A 17 -22.87 2.59 12.97
C PRO A 17 -22.19 2.67 14.34
N PHE A 18 -21.62 3.83 14.66
CA PHE A 18 -20.89 4.01 15.90
C PHE A 18 -21.80 3.89 17.12
N ASP A 19 -21.48 2.94 18.01
CA ASP A 19 -22.12 2.76 19.32
C ASP A 19 -21.10 3.07 20.42
N ALA A 20 -21.29 4.19 21.12
CA ALA A 20 -20.36 4.67 22.13
C ALA A 20 -20.23 3.74 23.35
N GLN A 21 -21.22 2.88 23.62
CA GLN A 21 -21.19 1.95 24.75
C GLN A 21 -20.53 0.62 24.35
N GLU A 22 -20.78 0.15 23.14
CA GLU A 22 -20.26 -1.13 22.65
C GLU A 22 -18.85 -1.02 22.06
N TYR A 23 -18.49 0.14 21.51
CA TYR A 23 -17.23 0.35 20.80
C TYR A 23 -15.98 -0.11 21.57
N PRO A 24 -15.76 0.25 22.86
CA PRO A 24 -14.55 -0.16 23.58
C PRO A 24 -14.40 -1.69 23.67
N PHE A 25 -15.51 -2.42 23.72
CA PHE A 25 -15.50 -3.88 23.80
C PHE A 25 -15.27 -4.51 22.43
N ALA A 26 -15.96 -4.03 21.40
CA ALA A 26 -15.77 -4.50 20.03
C ALA A 26 -14.33 -4.24 19.54
N PHE A 27 -13.75 -3.08 19.89
CA PHE A 27 -12.34 -2.78 19.63
C PHE A 27 -11.42 -3.82 20.29
N LEU A 28 -11.62 -4.13 21.57
CA LEU A 28 -10.80 -5.12 22.26
C LEU A 28 -10.95 -6.53 21.68
N GLU A 29 -12.16 -6.92 21.26
CA GLU A 29 -12.43 -8.18 20.57
C GLU A 29 -11.68 -8.28 19.24
N ALA A 30 -11.63 -7.19 18.47
CA ALA A 30 -10.89 -7.12 17.22
C ALA A 30 -9.38 -7.33 17.39
N PHE A 31 -8.83 -7.05 18.58
CA PHE A 31 -7.44 -7.38 18.95
C PHE A 31 -7.29 -8.71 19.71
N GLY A 32 -8.29 -9.60 19.62
CA GLY A 32 -8.19 -10.99 20.08
C GLY A 32 -8.54 -11.22 21.54
N ASN A 33 -9.19 -10.26 22.22
CA ASN A 33 -9.69 -10.49 23.57
C ASN A 33 -10.79 -11.55 23.59
N LYS A 34 -10.66 -12.53 24.49
CA LYS A 34 -11.67 -13.60 24.65
C LYS A 34 -12.96 -13.03 25.23
N ALA A 35 -14.10 -13.60 24.83
CA ALA A 35 -15.43 -13.23 25.33
C ALA A 35 -15.54 -13.22 26.87
N THR A 36 -14.80 -14.10 27.57
CA THR A 36 -14.75 -14.12 29.04
C THR A 36 -14.09 -12.87 29.63
N THR A 37 -13.03 -12.38 29.00
CA THR A 37 -12.34 -11.13 29.37
C THR A 37 -13.26 -9.95 29.15
N ILE A 38 -13.89 -9.89 27.97
CA ILE A 38 -14.84 -8.82 27.60
C ILE A 38 -16.01 -8.78 28.58
N LYS A 39 -16.60 -9.93 28.90
CA LYS A 39 -17.68 -10.02 29.88
C LYS A 39 -17.28 -9.44 31.24
N ARG A 40 -16.07 -9.74 31.73
CA ARG A 40 -15.57 -9.22 33.02
C ARG A 40 -15.30 -7.72 33.01
N LEU A 41 -14.86 -7.18 31.87
CA LEU A 41 -14.71 -5.74 31.69
C LEU A 41 -16.07 -5.06 31.67
N ARG A 42 -17.04 -5.64 30.96
CA ARG A 42 -18.41 -5.14 30.84
C ARG A 42 -19.17 -5.15 32.17
N THR A 43 -19.00 -6.19 32.98
CA THR A 43 -19.62 -6.28 34.31
C THR A 43 -18.90 -5.46 35.39
N GLY A 44 -17.84 -4.73 35.05
CA GLY A 44 -17.06 -3.94 36.01
C GLY A 44 -16.16 -4.75 36.95
N THR A 45 -16.11 -6.08 36.79
CA THR A 45 -15.33 -6.96 37.69
C THR A 45 -13.83 -6.75 37.54
N SER A 46 -13.36 -6.50 36.31
CA SER A 46 -11.96 -6.19 36.01
C SER A 46 -11.73 -4.78 35.44
N ASN A 47 -12.79 -4.05 35.12
CA ASN A 47 -12.69 -2.67 34.65
C ASN A 47 -12.65 -1.72 35.85
N LYS A 48 -11.51 -1.04 36.03
CA LYS A 48 -11.27 -0.10 37.14
C LYS A 48 -11.07 1.34 36.66
N SER A 49 -11.67 1.71 35.52
CA SER A 49 -11.65 3.09 35.06
C SER A 49 -12.26 4.01 36.11
N ASP A 50 -11.61 5.15 36.35
CA ASP A 50 -12.04 6.23 37.25
C ASP A 50 -12.70 7.41 36.50
N ILE A 51 -12.65 7.42 35.17
CA ILE A 51 -13.16 8.49 34.31
C ILE A 51 -14.24 8.00 33.32
N GLY A 52 -14.76 6.79 33.54
CA GLY A 52 -15.66 6.11 32.61
C GLY A 52 -14.92 5.42 31.45
N GLY A 53 -15.65 4.62 30.68
CA GLY A 53 -15.05 3.78 29.64
C GLY A 53 -14.49 2.46 30.17
N VAL A 54 -13.48 1.93 29.50
CA VAL A 54 -12.92 0.58 29.72
C VAL A 54 -11.42 0.64 29.95
N LEU A 55 -11.00 0.31 31.17
CA LEU A 55 -9.60 0.09 31.51
C LEU A 55 -9.29 -1.41 31.53
N GLN A 56 -8.44 -1.85 30.60
CA GLN A 56 -7.81 -3.16 30.62
C GLN A 56 -6.39 -3.04 31.20
N THR A 57 -6.19 -3.57 32.41
CA THR A 57 -4.90 -3.53 33.11
C THR A 57 -3.77 -4.11 32.25
N SER A 58 -2.62 -3.44 32.27
CA SER A 58 -1.39 -3.74 31.52
C SER A 58 -1.49 -3.57 29.99
N ASN A 59 -2.62 -3.09 29.46
CA ASN A 59 -2.89 -3.01 28.03
C ASN A 59 -3.34 -1.61 27.61
N ILE A 60 -4.60 -1.24 27.85
CA ILE A 60 -5.20 -0.02 27.27
C ILE A 60 -6.28 0.58 28.16
N HIS A 61 -6.43 1.89 28.14
CA HIS A 61 -7.57 2.62 28.69
C HIS A 61 -8.33 3.33 27.56
N ILE A 62 -9.58 2.93 27.33
CA ILE A 62 -10.44 3.44 26.26
C ILE A 62 -11.59 4.25 26.86
N ALA A 63 -11.87 5.44 26.34
CA ALA A 63 -13.08 6.19 26.70
C ALA A 63 -13.74 6.79 25.45
N THR A 64 -15.07 6.77 25.40
CA THR A 64 -15.82 7.50 24.39
C THR A 64 -16.12 8.92 24.88
N ALA A 65 -16.23 9.86 23.93
CA ALA A 65 -16.41 11.28 24.19
C ALA A 65 -17.67 11.81 23.50
N ASP A 66 -18.16 12.95 23.97
CA ASP A 66 -19.17 13.72 23.24
C ASP A 66 -18.52 14.35 22.00
N THR A 67 -19.32 14.57 20.96
CA THR A 67 -18.81 15.10 19.69
C THR A 67 -18.00 16.38 19.86
N GLY A 68 -16.74 16.37 19.40
CA GLY A 68 -15.81 17.50 19.50
C GLY A 68 -15.01 17.60 20.80
N SER A 69 -15.18 16.66 21.75
CA SER A 69 -14.46 16.65 23.04
C SER A 69 -13.39 15.56 23.16
N VAL A 70 -13.00 14.95 22.04
CA VAL A 70 -12.07 13.81 22.01
C VAL A 70 -10.70 14.16 22.60
N THR A 71 -10.12 15.30 22.23
CA THR A 71 -8.81 15.73 22.74
C THR A 71 -8.82 15.96 24.26
N GLU A 72 -9.88 16.57 24.80
CA GLU A 72 -10.04 16.77 26.24
C GLU A 72 -10.20 15.43 26.98
N LYS A 73 -10.93 14.49 26.36
CA LYS A 73 -11.09 13.13 26.89
C LYS A 73 -9.77 12.37 26.91
N LEU A 74 -8.96 12.47 25.85
CA LEU A 74 -7.63 11.86 25.80
C LEU A 74 -6.69 12.45 26.86
N ALA A 75 -6.69 13.77 27.03
CA ALA A 75 -5.94 14.42 28.10
C ALA A 75 -6.38 13.92 29.50
N SER A 76 -7.69 13.71 29.70
CA SER A 76 -8.23 13.14 30.94
C SER A 76 -7.78 11.69 31.17
N LEU A 77 -7.76 10.86 30.11
CA LEU A 77 -7.21 9.49 30.15
C LEU A 77 -5.73 9.50 30.54
N ARG A 78 -4.95 10.44 30.00
CA ARG A 78 -3.52 10.59 30.31
C ARG A 78 -3.27 11.00 31.76
N ALA A 79 -4.09 11.90 32.29
CA ALA A 79 -3.99 12.39 33.67
C ALA A 79 -4.58 11.44 34.72
N SER A 80 -5.36 10.43 34.31
CA SER A 80 -6.06 9.51 35.21
C SER A 80 -5.10 8.70 36.10
N PRO A 81 -5.25 8.74 37.43
CA PRO A 81 -4.52 7.87 38.35
C PRO A 81 -4.78 6.37 38.09
N ALA A 82 -5.98 6.00 37.62
CA ALA A 82 -6.29 4.63 37.27
C ALA A 82 -5.51 4.14 36.04
N THR A 83 -5.29 4.98 35.02
CA THR A 83 -4.44 4.67 33.86
C THR A 83 -3.05 4.25 34.31
N THR A 84 -2.41 5.08 35.14
CA THR A 84 -1.06 4.84 35.67
C THR A 84 -1.01 3.60 36.56
N ARG A 85 -1.96 3.47 37.51
CA ARG A 85 -2.02 2.31 38.41
C ARG A 85 -2.31 1.00 37.66
N GLY A 86 -3.14 1.09 36.64
CA GLY A 86 -3.48 0.00 35.73
C GLY A 86 -2.35 -0.35 34.78
N LYS A 87 -1.26 0.43 34.74
CA LYS A 87 -0.14 0.27 33.80
C LYS A 87 -0.63 0.15 32.36
N ALA A 88 -1.63 0.96 31.98
CA ALA A 88 -2.07 1.00 30.60
C ALA A 88 -0.89 1.40 29.71
N LYS A 89 -0.72 0.69 28.60
CA LYS A 89 0.29 1.01 27.59
C LYS A 89 -0.25 1.98 26.57
N PHE A 90 -1.55 1.89 26.28
CA PHE A 90 -2.24 2.76 25.35
C PHE A 90 -3.37 3.53 26.05
N ILE A 91 -3.65 4.72 25.55
CA ILE A 91 -4.88 5.45 25.82
C ILE A 91 -5.58 5.75 24.49
N LEU A 92 -6.91 5.71 24.47
CA LEU A 92 -7.72 5.90 23.26
C LEU A 92 -8.99 6.67 23.60
N ALA A 93 -9.27 7.73 22.85
CA ALA A 93 -10.50 8.48 22.88
C ALA A 93 -11.15 8.56 21.50
N THR A 94 -12.47 8.45 21.42
CA THR A 94 -13.24 8.65 20.17
C THR A 94 -14.67 9.09 20.44
N ASP A 95 -15.23 9.88 19.54
CA ASP A 95 -16.65 10.27 19.50
C ASP A 95 -17.39 9.65 18.29
N GLY A 96 -16.74 8.75 17.55
CA GLY A 96 -17.27 8.15 16.33
C GLY A 96 -17.07 8.99 15.06
N VAL A 97 -16.50 10.19 15.19
CA VAL A 97 -16.12 11.08 14.08
C VAL A 97 -14.62 11.35 14.09
N THR A 98 -14.06 11.59 15.27
CA THR A 98 -12.64 11.82 15.54
C THR A 98 -12.10 10.68 16.39
N PHE A 99 -10.90 10.21 16.05
CA PHE A 99 -10.20 9.15 16.76
C PHE A 99 -8.82 9.65 17.18
N GLU A 100 -8.53 9.62 18.48
CA GLU A 100 -7.22 9.95 19.02
C GLU A 100 -6.70 8.88 19.97
N ALA A 101 -5.42 8.57 19.89
CA ALA A 101 -4.77 7.60 20.75
C ALA A 101 -3.30 7.92 20.99
N GLU A 102 -2.76 7.38 22.07
CA GLU A 102 -1.35 7.52 22.44
C GLU A 102 -0.81 6.22 23.02
N ASP A 103 0.43 5.90 22.66
CA ASP A 103 1.26 4.87 23.25
C ASP A 103 2.09 5.53 24.36
N LEU A 104 1.75 5.24 25.59
CA LEU A 104 2.37 5.83 26.79
C LEU A 104 3.81 5.34 27.00
N GLU A 105 4.22 4.24 26.38
CA GLU A 105 5.61 3.75 26.47
C GLU A 105 6.53 4.50 25.49
N SER A 106 6.07 4.72 24.25
CA SER A 106 6.87 5.37 23.20
C SER A 106 6.62 6.88 23.05
N GLY A 107 5.49 7.38 23.53
CA GLY A 107 5.01 8.75 23.32
C GLY A 107 4.42 9.01 21.93
N GLU A 108 4.29 7.97 21.10
CA GLU A 108 3.71 8.07 19.76
C GLU A 108 2.19 8.28 19.84
N THR A 109 1.65 9.10 18.93
CA THR A 109 0.23 9.47 18.90
C THR A 109 -0.39 9.19 17.54
N VAL A 110 -1.67 8.82 17.54
CA VAL A 110 -2.52 8.74 16.35
C VAL A 110 -3.66 9.74 16.51
N ALA A 111 -3.91 10.57 15.51
CA ALA A 111 -5.07 11.46 15.45
C ALA A 111 -5.60 11.47 14.01
N CYS A 112 -6.84 11.04 13.81
CA CYS A 112 -7.45 10.89 12.49
C CYS A 112 -8.98 10.97 12.57
N ALA A 113 -9.65 11.02 11.42
CA ALA A 113 -11.08 10.76 11.37
C ALA A 113 -11.34 9.29 11.75
N TYR A 114 -12.47 9.02 12.42
CA TYR A 114 -12.83 7.66 12.84
C TYR A 114 -12.90 6.70 11.64
N ALA A 115 -13.41 7.13 10.49
CA ALA A 115 -13.45 6.31 9.29
C ALA A 115 -12.06 5.86 8.80
N ASP A 116 -11.00 6.61 9.13
CA ASP A 116 -9.63 6.35 8.70
C ASP A 116 -8.82 5.57 9.74
N PHE A 117 -9.33 5.37 10.97
CA PHE A 117 -8.62 4.67 12.03
C PHE A 117 -8.14 3.26 11.62
N PRO A 118 -8.85 2.48 10.77
CA PRO A 118 -8.35 1.19 10.30
C PRO A 118 -7.00 1.27 9.58
N ASN A 119 -6.62 2.41 9.00
CA ASN A 119 -5.28 2.61 8.42
C ASN A 119 -4.17 2.54 9.48
N HIS A 120 -4.50 2.78 10.75
CA HIS A 120 -3.57 2.88 11.86
C HIS A 120 -3.62 1.67 12.81
N PHE A 121 -4.29 0.56 12.43
CA PHE A 121 -4.42 -0.62 13.32
C PHE A 121 -3.07 -1.20 13.76
N GLY A 122 -2.02 -1.04 12.92
CA GLY A 122 -0.64 -1.43 13.21
C GLY A 122 -0.12 -0.87 14.54
N PHE A 123 -0.57 0.34 14.90
CA PHE A 123 -0.26 1.00 16.17
C PHE A 123 -0.62 0.14 17.38
N PHE A 124 -1.71 -0.63 17.30
CA PHE A 124 -2.29 -1.40 18.40
C PHE A 124 -1.97 -2.91 18.35
N LEU A 125 -1.21 -3.40 17.36
CA LEU A 125 -0.81 -4.82 17.28
C LEU A 125 -0.17 -5.39 18.57
N PRO A 126 0.58 -4.62 19.39
CA PRO A 126 1.04 -5.11 20.68
C PRO A 126 -0.08 -5.58 21.63
N LEU A 127 -1.31 -5.07 21.48
CA LEU A 127 -2.48 -5.54 22.24
C LEU A 127 -2.82 -7.00 21.94
N ALA A 128 -2.54 -7.47 20.72
CA ALA A 128 -2.72 -8.86 20.30
C ALA A 128 -1.49 -9.74 20.60
N GLY A 129 -0.48 -9.20 21.30
CA GLY A 129 0.77 -9.91 21.59
C GLY A 129 1.72 -9.99 20.38
N ILE A 130 1.44 -9.26 19.31
CA ILE A 130 2.30 -9.19 18.13
C ILE A 130 3.37 -8.14 18.40
N THR A 131 4.61 -8.60 18.61
CA THR A 131 5.76 -7.69 18.82
C THR A 131 6.09 -7.05 17.48
N THR A 132 5.79 -5.76 17.34
CA THR A 132 5.95 -5.04 16.09
C THR A 132 7.42 -4.67 15.88
N VAL A 133 8.05 -5.27 14.87
CA VAL A 133 9.15 -4.59 14.18
C VAL A 133 8.53 -3.33 13.56
N LYS A 134 9.18 -2.17 13.67
CA LYS A 134 8.71 -0.88 13.12
C LYS A 134 8.12 -1.00 11.69
N GLN A 135 8.68 -1.90 10.88
CA GLN A 135 8.23 -2.26 9.54
C GLN A 135 6.79 -2.82 9.45
N ILE A 136 6.33 -3.64 10.40
CA ILE A 136 4.96 -4.19 10.38
C ILE A 136 3.93 -3.10 10.69
N ARG A 137 4.33 -2.12 11.50
CA ARG A 137 3.55 -0.90 11.77
C ARG A 137 3.50 0.00 10.53
N GLU A 138 4.63 0.18 9.85
CA GLU A 138 4.73 0.94 8.60
C GLU A 138 4.00 0.25 7.42
N SER A 139 3.79 -1.07 7.46
CA SER A 139 3.09 -1.83 6.42
C SER A 139 1.58 -2.03 6.68
N SER A 140 0.96 -1.26 7.59
CA SER A 140 -0.48 -1.40 7.89
C SER A 140 -1.35 -1.18 6.65
N PHE A 141 -0.98 -0.20 5.82
CA PHE A 141 -1.60 0.02 4.52
C PHE A 141 -1.47 -1.22 3.63
N ASP A 142 -0.27 -1.77 3.49
CA ASP A 142 -0.01 -2.91 2.60
C ASP A 142 -0.83 -4.14 3.00
N ILE A 143 -0.94 -4.41 4.30
CA ILE A 143 -1.75 -5.52 4.84
C ILE A 143 -3.23 -5.33 4.48
N ARG A 144 -3.76 -4.11 4.68
CA ARG A 144 -5.15 -3.76 4.37
C ARG A 144 -5.45 -3.83 2.88
N ALA A 145 -4.58 -3.26 2.04
CA ALA A 145 -4.73 -3.31 0.59
C ALA A 145 -4.74 -4.76 0.10
N THR A 146 -3.78 -5.58 0.55
CA THR A 146 -3.68 -6.99 0.15
C THR A 146 -4.90 -7.81 0.62
N SER A 147 -5.34 -7.62 1.86
CA SER A 147 -6.55 -8.23 2.44
C SER A 147 -7.80 -7.95 1.59
N ARG A 148 -8.03 -6.68 1.24
CA ARG A 148 -9.17 -6.27 0.41
C ARG A 148 -9.08 -6.79 -1.02
N LEU A 149 -7.89 -6.77 -1.63
CA LEU A 149 -7.65 -7.37 -2.95
C LEU A 149 -7.96 -8.86 -2.97
N ASN A 150 -7.61 -9.60 -1.91
CA ASN A 150 -7.94 -11.01 -1.79
C ASN A 150 -9.47 -11.24 -1.74
N LYS A 151 -10.21 -10.39 -1.02
CA LYS A 151 -11.69 -10.44 -1.02
C LYS A 151 -12.27 -10.20 -2.42
N LEU A 152 -11.78 -9.19 -3.12
CA LEU A 152 -12.17 -8.94 -4.52
C LEU A 152 -11.89 -10.16 -5.40
N TYR A 153 -10.70 -10.75 -5.29
CA TYR A 153 -10.31 -11.93 -6.04
C TYR A 153 -11.27 -13.11 -5.82
N VAL A 154 -11.58 -13.41 -4.55
CA VAL A 154 -12.50 -14.51 -4.19
C VAL A 154 -13.91 -14.26 -4.73
N GLU A 155 -14.44 -13.04 -4.58
CA GLU A 155 -15.76 -12.71 -5.11
C GLU A 155 -15.82 -12.80 -6.64
N LEU A 156 -14.76 -12.37 -7.34
CA LEU A 156 -14.68 -12.52 -8.79
C LEU A 156 -14.67 -14.00 -9.21
N LEU A 157 -13.98 -14.88 -8.48
CA LEU A 157 -14.00 -16.31 -8.77
C LEU A 157 -15.36 -16.96 -8.51
N ASN A 158 -16.09 -16.52 -7.47
CA ASN A 158 -17.43 -17.04 -7.19
C ASN A 158 -18.38 -16.82 -8.38
N ASP A 159 -18.30 -15.66 -9.03
CA ASP A 159 -19.12 -15.31 -10.20
C ASP A 159 -18.53 -15.80 -11.54
N ASN A 160 -17.25 -16.18 -11.56
CA ASN A 160 -16.51 -16.58 -12.76
C ASN A 160 -15.66 -17.84 -12.50
N PRO A 161 -16.28 -19.02 -12.28
CA PRO A 161 -15.56 -20.22 -11.86
C PRO A 161 -14.55 -20.72 -12.90
N ASP A 162 -14.77 -20.44 -14.18
CA ASP A 162 -13.83 -20.76 -15.26
C ASP A 162 -12.49 -20.04 -15.11
N TRP A 163 -12.46 -18.84 -14.52
CA TRP A 163 -11.24 -18.07 -14.28
C TRP A 163 -10.32 -18.69 -13.23
N GLY A 164 -10.82 -19.61 -12.40
CA GLY A 164 -10.02 -20.37 -11.43
C GLY A 164 -9.28 -21.57 -12.03
N THR A 165 -9.61 -21.96 -13.27
CA THR A 165 -9.00 -23.10 -13.95
C THR A 165 -7.52 -22.83 -14.27
N ALA A 166 -6.70 -23.87 -14.41
CA ALA A 166 -5.29 -23.72 -14.74
C ALA A 166 -5.05 -22.96 -16.07
N GLU A 167 -6.00 -23.05 -17.01
CA GLU A 167 -5.94 -22.37 -18.30
C GLU A 167 -6.20 -20.86 -18.19
N ARG A 168 -7.16 -20.43 -17.36
CA ARG A 168 -7.57 -19.02 -17.20
C ARG A 168 -6.93 -18.32 -15.99
N ARG A 169 -6.26 -19.06 -15.11
CA ARG A 169 -5.51 -18.49 -13.97
C ARG A 169 -4.51 -17.42 -14.39
N PRO A 170 -3.76 -17.53 -15.50
CA PRO A 170 -2.94 -16.45 -16.00
C PRO A 170 -3.76 -15.19 -16.29
N ASP A 171 -4.92 -15.30 -16.97
CA ASP A 171 -5.79 -14.15 -17.26
C ASP A 171 -6.24 -13.45 -15.96
N MET A 172 -6.62 -14.22 -14.93
CA MET A 172 -6.98 -13.67 -13.62
C MET A 172 -5.81 -12.92 -12.96
N ASN A 173 -4.61 -13.48 -13.03
CA ASN A 173 -3.42 -12.87 -12.43
C ASN A 173 -3.06 -11.55 -13.12
N HIS A 174 -3.12 -11.50 -14.45
CA HIS A 174 -2.92 -10.26 -15.21
C HIS A 174 -4.02 -9.25 -14.91
N PHE A 175 -5.28 -9.70 -14.80
CA PHE A 175 -6.39 -8.85 -14.45
C PHE A 175 -6.17 -8.15 -13.10
N MET A 176 -5.79 -8.90 -12.05
CA MET A 176 -5.49 -8.33 -10.74
C MET A 176 -4.28 -7.38 -10.79
N ALA A 177 -3.22 -7.74 -11.52
CA ALA A 177 -2.06 -6.88 -11.68
C ALA A 177 -2.41 -5.54 -12.34
N ARG A 178 -3.30 -5.56 -13.35
CA ARG A 178 -3.81 -4.35 -14.02
C ARG A 178 -4.64 -3.49 -13.08
N LEU A 179 -5.50 -4.08 -12.25
CA LEU A 179 -6.25 -3.32 -11.24
C LEU A 179 -5.31 -2.63 -10.25
N ILE A 180 -4.36 -3.38 -9.69
CA ILE A 180 -3.39 -2.85 -8.72
C ILE A 180 -2.57 -1.71 -9.35
N PHE A 181 -2.13 -1.87 -10.60
CA PHE A 181 -1.50 -0.78 -11.36
C PHE A 181 -2.42 0.43 -11.50
N CYS A 182 -3.69 0.25 -11.85
CA CYS A 182 -4.61 1.38 -12.06
C CYS A 182 -4.88 2.16 -10.77
N PHE A 183 -5.06 1.47 -9.63
CA PHE A 183 -5.24 2.12 -8.34
C PHE A 183 -3.99 2.89 -7.92
N PHE A 184 -2.82 2.31 -8.14
CA PHE A 184 -1.57 3.00 -7.88
C PHE A 184 -1.39 4.21 -8.82
N ALA A 185 -1.66 4.05 -10.11
CA ALA A 185 -1.45 5.06 -11.13
C ALA A 185 -2.40 6.26 -10.98
N GLU A 186 -3.63 6.05 -10.50
CA GLU A 186 -4.56 7.14 -10.26
C GLU A 186 -4.14 8.03 -9.08
N ASP A 187 -3.48 7.47 -8.06
CA ASP A 187 -3.08 8.24 -6.87
C ASP A 187 -1.67 8.81 -6.95
N THR A 188 -0.82 8.27 -7.82
CA THR A 188 0.59 8.67 -7.95
C THR A 188 0.88 9.60 -9.12
N ASP A 189 -0.13 10.25 -9.69
CA ASP A 189 0.00 11.19 -10.82
C ASP A 189 0.46 10.58 -12.16
N ILE A 190 0.55 9.25 -12.27
CA ILE A 190 0.72 8.53 -13.55
C ILE A 190 -0.48 8.83 -14.44
N PHE A 191 -1.69 8.82 -13.88
CA PHE A 191 -2.88 9.29 -14.58
C PHE A 191 -3.01 10.81 -14.51
N ASN A 192 -3.72 11.36 -15.50
CA ASN A 192 -3.89 12.80 -15.65
C ASN A 192 -4.73 13.45 -14.54
N ARG A 193 -5.44 12.65 -13.73
CA ARG A 193 -6.31 13.10 -12.64
C ARG A 193 -6.30 12.07 -11.50
N THR A 194 -6.31 12.56 -10.26
CA THR A 194 -6.49 11.72 -9.07
C THR A 194 -7.84 11.02 -9.09
N GLY A 195 -7.86 9.71 -8.78
CA GLY A 195 -9.08 8.90 -8.78
C GLY A 195 -9.71 8.66 -10.15
N LEU A 196 -8.97 8.86 -11.26
CA LEU A 196 -9.51 8.77 -12.62
C LEU A 196 -10.11 7.38 -12.92
N PHE A 197 -9.46 6.31 -12.51
CA PHE A 197 -9.89 4.94 -12.79
C PHE A 197 -11.14 4.60 -11.99
N THR A 198 -11.07 4.79 -10.67
CA THR A 198 -12.17 4.51 -9.75
C THR A 198 -13.40 5.35 -10.07
N ALA A 199 -13.25 6.65 -10.32
CA ALA A 199 -14.36 7.52 -10.68
C ALA A 199 -14.97 7.16 -12.05
N THR A 200 -14.15 6.76 -13.03
CA THR A 200 -14.68 6.33 -14.35
C THR A 200 -15.51 5.06 -14.21
N ILE A 201 -15.04 4.08 -13.43
CA ILE A 201 -15.82 2.87 -13.15
C ILE A 201 -17.10 3.23 -12.41
N GLU A 202 -17.02 4.06 -11.38
CA GLU A 202 -18.19 4.47 -10.60
C GLU A 202 -19.28 5.12 -11.48
N GLN A 203 -18.88 6.00 -12.40
CA GLN A 203 -19.79 6.78 -13.25
C GLN A 203 -20.34 6.00 -14.45
N MET A 204 -19.52 5.17 -15.10
CA MET A 204 -19.87 4.52 -16.37
C MET A 204 -20.46 3.13 -16.19
N SER A 205 -20.22 2.48 -15.05
CA SER A 205 -20.85 1.19 -14.74
C SER A 205 -22.28 1.37 -14.22
N ALA A 206 -23.17 0.49 -14.65
CA ALA A 206 -24.53 0.39 -14.16
C ALA A 206 -24.53 0.04 -12.67
N ARG A 207 -25.52 0.54 -11.94
CA ARG A 207 -25.67 0.29 -10.49
C ARG A 207 -25.80 -1.20 -10.15
N ASP A 208 -26.29 -2.01 -11.09
CA ASP A 208 -26.40 -3.45 -10.92
C ASP A 208 -25.13 -4.22 -11.32
N SER A 209 -24.07 -3.52 -11.75
CA SER A 209 -22.78 -4.06 -12.20
C SER A 209 -22.81 -4.85 -13.51
N SER A 210 -23.92 -4.81 -14.26
CA SER A 210 -24.11 -5.60 -15.49
C SER A 210 -23.04 -5.33 -16.57
N ASN A 211 -22.53 -4.10 -16.68
CA ASN A 211 -21.53 -3.69 -17.68
C ASN A 211 -20.16 -3.32 -17.08
N THR A 212 -19.90 -3.57 -15.79
CA THR A 212 -18.62 -3.17 -15.15
C THR A 212 -17.41 -3.73 -15.89
N HIS A 213 -17.50 -4.99 -16.32
CA HIS A 213 -16.45 -5.67 -17.08
C HIS A 213 -16.16 -5.02 -18.44
N GLU A 214 -17.20 -4.54 -19.13
CA GLU A 214 -17.06 -3.81 -20.40
C GLU A 214 -16.36 -2.47 -20.18
N VAL A 215 -16.75 -1.73 -19.13
CA VAL A 215 -16.13 -0.44 -18.78
C VAL A 215 -14.63 -0.62 -18.51
N VAL A 216 -14.26 -1.59 -17.68
CA VAL A 216 -12.85 -1.88 -17.36
C VAL A 216 -12.10 -2.34 -18.61
N GLY A 217 -12.72 -3.16 -19.47
CA GLY A 217 -12.14 -3.63 -20.72
C GLY A 217 -11.78 -2.48 -21.67
N GLU A 218 -12.66 -1.49 -21.81
CA GLU A 218 -12.41 -0.29 -22.63
C GLU A 218 -11.28 0.59 -22.06
N ILE A 219 -11.17 0.69 -20.73
CA ILE A 219 -10.03 1.38 -20.09
C ILE A 219 -8.72 0.66 -20.43
N PHE A 220 -8.70 -0.67 -20.32
CA PHE A 220 -7.51 -1.46 -20.67
C PHE A 220 -7.19 -1.39 -22.16
N HIS A 221 -8.21 -1.37 -23.02
CA HIS A 221 -8.03 -1.20 -24.46
C HIS A 221 -7.41 0.17 -24.77
N ALA A 222 -7.88 1.24 -24.14
CA ALA A 222 -7.29 2.57 -24.28
C ALA A 222 -5.81 2.61 -23.83
N MET A 223 -5.48 1.99 -22.70
CA MET A 223 -4.11 1.92 -22.19
C MET A 223 -3.18 1.04 -23.04
N ASN A 224 -3.72 0.06 -23.77
CA ASN A 224 -2.97 -0.74 -24.73
C ASN A 224 -2.87 -0.10 -26.13
N THR A 225 -3.60 0.99 -26.39
CA THR A 225 -3.65 1.62 -27.73
C THR A 225 -2.76 2.86 -27.77
N PRO A 226 -1.71 2.90 -28.62
CA PRO A 226 -0.88 4.08 -28.80
C PRO A 226 -1.71 5.31 -29.19
N ILE A 227 -1.40 6.48 -28.62
CA ILE A 227 -2.17 7.72 -28.82
C ILE A 227 -2.42 8.03 -30.30
N ALA A 228 -1.40 7.83 -31.16
CA ALA A 228 -1.51 8.07 -32.60
C ALA A 228 -2.51 7.14 -33.32
N ALA A 229 -2.75 5.93 -32.79
CA ALA A 229 -3.64 4.92 -33.37
C ALA A 229 -5.08 5.00 -32.83
N ARG A 230 -5.35 5.82 -31.81
CA ARG A 230 -6.66 5.86 -31.14
C ARG A 230 -7.82 6.33 -32.02
N LYS A 231 -7.53 7.15 -33.04
CA LYS A 231 -8.54 7.60 -34.01
C LYS A 231 -9.23 6.44 -34.73
N ASP A 232 -8.51 5.36 -34.96
CA ASP A 232 -9.01 4.17 -35.66
C ASP A 232 -9.51 3.09 -34.70
N ALA A 233 -9.20 3.21 -33.41
CA ALA A 233 -9.57 2.23 -32.37
C ALA A 233 -11.00 2.40 -31.83
N HIS A 234 -11.72 3.46 -32.24
CA HIS A 234 -13.13 3.69 -31.86
C HIS A 234 -13.39 3.71 -30.33
N LEU A 235 -12.41 4.18 -29.55
CA LEU A 235 -12.50 4.23 -28.10
C LEU A 235 -13.62 5.17 -27.62
N PRO A 236 -14.35 4.82 -26.55
CA PRO A 236 -15.24 5.76 -25.89
C PRO A 236 -14.48 7.00 -25.43
N ARG A 237 -15.11 8.18 -25.55
CA ARG A 237 -14.49 9.47 -25.16
C ARG A 237 -13.98 9.50 -23.72
N TRP A 238 -14.66 8.80 -22.82
CA TRP A 238 -14.28 8.71 -21.42
C TRP A 238 -13.09 7.76 -21.17
N ALA A 239 -12.78 6.86 -22.10
CA ALA A 239 -11.61 5.98 -22.05
C ALA A 239 -10.37 6.64 -22.70
N ASP A 240 -10.57 7.54 -23.66
CA ASP A 240 -9.48 8.22 -24.39
C ASP A 240 -8.64 9.17 -23.50
N VAL A 241 -9.07 9.45 -22.27
CA VAL A 241 -8.31 10.27 -21.32
C VAL A 241 -7.20 9.51 -20.58
N PHE A 242 -7.22 8.17 -20.62
CA PHE A 242 -6.18 7.33 -20.02
C PHE A 242 -4.90 7.38 -20.85
N PRO A 243 -3.70 7.33 -20.23
CA PRO A 243 -2.44 7.33 -20.98
C PRO A 243 -2.24 6.00 -21.73
N TYR A 244 -1.32 5.98 -22.69
CA TYR A 244 -0.82 4.72 -23.24
C TYR A 244 0.22 4.16 -22.25
N VAL A 245 0.07 2.89 -21.86
CA VAL A 245 0.97 2.23 -20.91
C VAL A 245 1.67 1.09 -21.63
N ASN A 246 2.92 1.31 -22.02
CA ASN A 246 3.78 0.27 -22.58
C ASN A 246 4.55 -0.45 -21.47
N GLY A 247 4.86 -1.73 -21.67
CA GLY A 247 5.53 -2.57 -20.66
C GLY A 247 5.05 -4.02 -20.62
N GLY A 248 4.09 -4.39 -21.47
CA GLY A 248 3.56 -5.75 -21.59
C GLY A 248 2.36 -6.05 -20.70
N LEU A 249 2.12 -5.29 -19.62
CA LEU A 249 1.02 -5.54 -18.68
C LEU A 249 -0.37 -5.51 -19.35
N PHE A 250 -0.61 -4.53 -20.22
CA PHE A 250 -1.86 -4.40 -20.99
C PHE A 250 -1.81 -5.09 -22.35
N SER A 251 -0.74 -5.82 -22.65
CA SER A 251 -0.65 -6.61 -23.89
C SER A 251 -1.37 -7.95 -23.74
N GLY A 252 -1.57 -8.65 -24.86
CA GLY A 252 -2.19 -9.98 -24.88
C GLY A 252 -3.70 -9.91 -24.66
N ASN A 253 -4.23 -10.89 -23.89
CA ASN A 253 -5.66 -10.97 -23.61
C ASN A 253 -6.10 -9.84 -22.68
N LEU A 254 -7.12 -9.09 -23.08
CA LEU A 254 -7.73 -7.98 -22.33
C LEU A 254 -9.09 -8.35 -21.74
N ASP A 255 -9.46 -9.63 -21.75
CA ASP A 255 -10.67 -10.12 -21.09
C ASP A 255 -10.75 -9.62 -19.64
N VAL A 256 -11.98 -9.38 -19.20
CA VAL A 256 -12.30 -8.92 -17.84
C VAL A 256 -13.37 -9.84 -17.27
N PRO A 257 -13.20 -10.36 -16.03
CA PRO A 257 -14.23 -11.18 -15.39
C PRO A 257 -15.49 -10.36 -15.14
N ARG A 258 -16.65 -11.01 -15.15
CA ARG A 258 -17.92 -10.36 -14.80
C ARG A 258 -17.92 -9.97 -13.33
N PHE A 259 -18.59 -8.88 -13.02
CA PHE A 259 -18.71 -8.38 -11.65
C PHE A 259 -20.13 -8.58 -11.13
N SER A 260 -20.24 -9.09 -9.91
CA SER A 260 -21.41 -8.83 -9.07
C SER A 260 -21.38 -7.43 -8.47
N ARG A 261 -22.51 -7.02 -7.87
CA ARG A 261 -22.58 -5.80 -7.05
C ARG A 261 -21.56 -5.79 -5.92
N ILE A 262 -21.31 -6.95 -5.31
CA ILE A 262 -20.36 -7.10 -4.20
C ILE A 262 -18.94 -6.89 -4.70
N ALA A 263 -18.55 -7.57 -5.78
CA ALA A 263 -17.23 -7.39 -6.39
C ALA A 263 -16.99 -5.93 -6.82
N ARG A 264 -17.99 -5.25 -7.40
CA ARG A 264 -17.90 -3.83 -7.76
C ARG A 264 -17.69 -2.95 -6.53
N THR A 265 -18.42 -3.19 -5.43
CA THR A 265 -18.25 -2.45 -4.18
C THR A 265 -16.84 -2.62 -3.62
N TYR A 266 -16.30 -3.85 -3.62
CA TYR A 266 -14.92 -4.07 -3.21
C TYR A 266 -13.93 -3.31 -4.09
N LEU A 267 -14.09 -3.34 -5.42
CA LEU A 267 -13.24 -2.59 -6.33
C LEU A 267 -13.23 -1.09 -5.99
N LEU A 268 -14.40 -0.48 -5.77
CA LEU A 268 -14.49 0.95 -5.41
C LEU A 268 -13.91 1.25 -4.03
N HIS A 269 -14.13 0.36 -3.04
CA HIS A 269 -13.55 0.51 -1.70
C HIS A 269 -12.03 0.39 -1.69
N ILE A 270 -11.48 -0.43 -2.58
CA ILE A 270 -10.02 -0.57 -2.77
C ILE A 270 -9.47 0.67 -3.47
N GLY A 271 -10.17 1.18 -4.48
CA GLY A 271 -9.81 2.43 -5.17
C GLY A 271 -9.92 3.69 -4.32
N GLY A 272 -10.67 3.63 -3.21
CA GLY A 272 -10.74 4.71 -2.21
C GLY A 272 -9.61 4.71 -1.17
N LEU A 273 -8.70 3.72 -1.21
CA LEU A 273 -7.51 3.72 -0.37
C LEU A 273 -6.49 4.73 -0.90
N ASP A 274 -5.61 5.25 -0.03
CA ASP A 274 -4.53 6.16 -0.44
C ASP A 274 -3.29 5.40 -0.93
N TRP A 275 -3.26 5.05 -2.21
CA TRP A 275 -2.20 4.24 -2.81
C TRP A 275 -0.84 4.93 -2.88
N ARG A 276 -0.74 6.21 -2.51
CA ARG A 276 0.56 6.88 -2.29
C ARG A 276 1.29 6.33 -1.07
N GLN A 277 0.58 5.70 -0.14
CA GLN A 277 1.15 5.11 1.07
C GLN A 277 1.75 3.72 0.83
N ILE A 278 1.47 3.09 -0.32
CA ILE A 278 2.07 1.79 -0.64
C ILE A 278 3.58 1.93 -0.74
N ASN A 279 4.31 1.00 -0.14
CA ASN A 279 5.74 0.96 -0.36
C ASN A 279 6.02 0.42 -1.78
N PRO A 280 6.74 1.16 -2.66
CA PRO A 280 7.08 0.69 -4.00
C PRO A 280 7.80 -0.66 -4.00
N ASP A 281 8.53 -0.91 -2.92
CA ASP A 281 9.35 -2.10 -2.68
C ASP A 281 8.51 -3.35 -2.39
N ILE A 282 7.22 -3.18 -2.10
CA ILE A 282 6.24 -4.23 -1.79
C ILE A 282 5.28 -4.45 -2.96
N PHE A 283 5.19 -3.51 -3.89
CA PHE A 283 4.26 -3.54 -5.02
C PHE A 283 4.31 -4.86 -5.79
N GLY A 284 5.52 -5.31 -6.16
CA GLY A 284 5.68 -6.55 -6.89
C GLY A 284 5.32 -7.79 -6.08
N SER A 285 5.66 -7.81 -4.79
CA SER A 285 5.30 -8.90 -3.87
C SER A 285 3.80 -8.94 -3.54
N MET A 286 3.13 -7.79 -3.50
CA MET A 286 1.69 -7.69 -3.31
C MET A 286 0.94 -8.34 -4.47
N ILE A 287 1.33 -8.03 -5.72
CA ILE A 287 0.70 -8.63 -6.90
C ILE A 287 0.91 -10.14 -6.93
N GLN A 288 2.11 -10.63 -6.59
CA GLN A 288 2.40 -12.06 -6.50
C GLN A 288 1.56 -12.76 -5.42
N ALA A 289 1.48 -12.17 -4.22
CA ALA A 289 0.72 -12.74 -3.10
C ALA A 289 -0.77 -12.89 -3.41
N VAL A 290 -1.35 -12.01 -4.23
CA VAL A 290 -2.74 -12.14 -4.69
C VAL A 290 -2.87 -13.21 -5.79
N ALA A 291 -1.87 -13.33 -6.66
CA ALA A 291 -1.89 -14.18 -7.84
C ALA A 291 -1.57 -15.67 -7.58
N ASP A 292 -0.81 -16.01 -6.53
CA ASP A 292 -0.34 -17.38 -6.28
C ASP A 292 -1.03 -18.01 -5.05
N GLU A 293 -1.75 -19.13 -5.25
CA GLU A 293 -2.48 -19.85 -4.20
C GLU A 293 -1.59 -20.32 -3.04
N GLU A 294 -0.34 -20.71 -3.32
CA GLU A 294 0.60 -21.17 -2.27
C GLU A 294 1.14 -19.99 -1.45
N GLU A 295 1.31 -18.82 -2.08
CA GLU A 295 1.81 -17.60 -1.42
C GLU A 295 0.68 -16.81 -0.71
N ARG A 296 -0.59 -17.03 -1.08
CA ARG A 296 -1.79 -16.45 -0.40
C ARG A 296 -1.90 -16.82 1.07
N GLY A 297 -1.35 -17.96 1.51
CA GLY A 297 -1.32 -18.33 2.93
C GLY A 297 -0.32 -17.52 3.77
N ALA A 298 0.62 -16.84 3.10
CA ALA A 298 1.73 -16.12 3.69
C ALA A 298 1.65 -14.61 3.46
N LEU A 299 0.43 -14.08 3.41
CA LEU A 299 0.11 -12.65 3.33
C LEU A 299 1.02 -11.85 4.29
N GLY A 300 1.93 -11.06 3.72
CA GLY A 300 2.87 -10.20 4.46
C GLY A 300 3.98 -10.90 5.26
N MET A 301 4.10 -12.24 5.23
CA MET A 301 5.02 -13.00 6.10
C MET A 301 6.26 -13.59 5.41
N HIS A 302 6.26 -13.72 4.08
CA HIS A 302 7.43 -14.20 3.31
C HIS A 302 8.17 -13.11 2.53
N TYR A 303 7.85 -11.84 2.77
CA TYR A 303 8.55 -10.72 2.13
C TYR A 303 10.02 -10.65 2.58
N THR A 304 10.94 -10.56 1.61
CA THR A 304 12.31 -10.12 1.91
C THR A 304 12.23 -8.62 2.21
N SER A 305 12.26 -8.28 3.50
CA SER A 305 12.11 -6.89 3.93
C SER A 305 13.14 -5.96 3.25
N VAL A 306 12.75 -4.71 2.96
CA VAL A 306 13.67 -3.66 2.49
C VAL A 306 15.00 -3.65 3.28
N PRO A 307 15.01 -3.76 4.63
CA PRO A 307 16.26 -3.88 5.38
C PRO A 307 17.08 -5.14 5.06
N ASN A 308 16.45 -6.28 4.79
CA ASN A 308 17.17 -7.49 4.42
C ASN A 308 17.79 -7.35 3.03
N ILE A 309 17.11 -6.69 2.09
CA ILE A 309 17.68 -6.33 0.80
C ILE A 309 18.85 -5.37 0.99
N GLN A 310 18.68 -4.32 1.81
CA GLN A 310 19.73 -3.35 2.13
C GLN A 310 20.97 -4.00 2.76
N LYS A 311 20.81 -4.95 3.69
CA LYS A 311 21.93 -5.71 4.26
C LYS A 311 22.80 -6.42 3.20
N VAL A 312 22.26 -6.68 2.02
CA VAL A 312 23.01 -7.21 0.88
C VAL A 312 23.52 -6.08 -0.01
N LEU A 313 22.65 -5.17 -0.45
CA LEU A 313 23.01 -4.13 -1.42
C LEU A 313 24.00 -3.09 -0.87
N ASP A 314 23.89 -2.75 0.42
CA ASP A 314 24.75 -1.78 1.11
C ASP A 314 26.22 -2.20 1.03
N PRO A 315 26.65 -3.34 1.61
CA PRO A 315 28.04 -3.77 1.53
C PRO A 315 28.45 -4.24 0.13
N LEU A 316 27.50 -4.62 -0.74
CA LEU A 316 27.83 -5.11 -2.08
C LEU A 316 28.32 -3.99 -3.01
N PHE A 317 27.68 -2.82 -2.98
CA PHE A 317 28.12 -1.68 -3.80
C PHE A 317 27.60 -0.30 -3.38
N LEU A 318 26.50 -0.19 -2.62
CA LEU A 318 25.94 1.12 -2.31
C LEU A 318 26.82 1.90 -1.33
N ASP A 319 27.45 1.23 -0.37
CA ASP A 319 28.36 1.88 0.59
C ASP A 319 29.58 2.46 -0.14
N ASP A 320 30.19 1.72 -1.06
CA ASP A 320 31.28 2.21 -1.92
C ASP A 320 30.89 3.47 -2.72
N LEU A 321 29.66 3.52 -3.24
CA LEU A 321 29.14 4.68 -3.98
C LEU A 321 28.92 5.88 -3.05
N ARG A 322 28.39 5.66 -1.85
CA ARG A 322 28.17 6.70 -0.83
C ARG A 322 29.51 7.24 -0.32
N GLU A 323 30.49 6.38 -0.05
CA GLU A 323 31.83 6.79 0.34
C GLU A 323 32.50 7.66 -0.72
N GLN A 324 32.35 7.31 -2.01
CA GLN A 324 32.86 8.13 -3.11
C GLN A 324 32.13 9.47 -3.25
N LEU A 325 30.83 9.50 -2.99
CA LEU A 325 30.04 10.73 -2.96
C LEU A 325 30.51 11.65 -1.82
N GLU A 326 30.76 11.10 -0.63
CA GLU A 326 31.32 11.86 0.49
C GLU A 326 32.75 12.34 0.20
N ALA A 327 33.61 11.48 -0.32
CA ALA A 327 34.98 11.84 -0.71
C ALA A 327 35.04 12.85 -1.87
N ALA A 328 33.98 12.95 -2.67
CA ALA A 328 33.84 13.98 -3.70
C ALA A 328 33.52 15.36 -3.10
N GLY A 329 32.81 15.41 -1.96
CA GLY A 329 32.38 16.66 -1.33
C GLY A 329 31.66 17.56 -2.33
N THR A 330 32.14 18.78 -2.52
CA THR A 330 31.63 19.75 -3.50
C THR A 330 32.46 19.81 -4.79
N ASN A 331 33.40 18.88 -4.99
CA ASN A 331 34.25 18.87 -6.18
C ASN A 331 33.45 18.44 -7.42
N LYS A 332 33.05 19.42 -8.24
CA LYS A 332 32.23 19.21 -9.44
C LYS A 332 32.80 18.15 -10.40
N ARG A 333 34.13 18.06 -10.56
CA ARG A 333 34.72 17.05 -11.47
C ARG A 333 34.58 15.63 -10.92
N LYS A 334 34.82 15.44 -9.62
CA LYS A 334 34.62 14.13 -8.97
C LYS A 334 33.16 13.70 -9.00
N LEU A 335 32.24 14.63 -8.71
CA LEU A 335 30.80 14.41 -8.78
C LEU A 335 30.33 14.04 -10.20
N PHE A 336 30.85 14.72 -11.23
CA PHE A 336 30.57 14.37 -12.63
C PHE A 336 31.00 12.93 -12.95
N ASN A 337 32.23 12.56 -12.57
CA ASN A 337 32.76 11.23 -12.82
C ASN A 337 31.95 10.15 -12.09
N LEU A 338 31.47 10.43 -10.88
CA LEU A 338 30.60 9.51 -10.13
C LEU A 338 29.26 9.31 -10.84
N ARG A 339 28.62 10.38 -11.33
CA ARG A 339 27.39 10.27 -12.14
C ARG A 339 27.61 9.46 -13.43
N GLN A 340 28.74 9.67 -14.11
CA GLN A 340 29.12 8.87 -15.28
C GLN A 340 29.39 7.39 -14.95
N ARG A 341 29.83 7.09 -13.72
CA ARG A 341 29.95 5.72 -13.24
C ARG A 341 28.57 5.10 -13.00
N LEU A 342 27.64 5.84 -12.38
CA LEU A 342 26.26 5.39 -12.16
C LEU A 342 25.57 5.01 -13.48
N SER A 343 25.77 5.78 -14.54
CA SER A 343 25.17 5.51 -15.87
C SER A 343 25.71 4.27 -16.58
N ARG A 344 26.74 3.61 -16.03
CA ARG A 344 27.36 2.39 -16.59
C ARG A 344 27.27 1.20 -15.63
N PHE A 345 26.73 1.41 -14.44
CA PHE A 345 26.56 0.36 -13.45
C PHE A 345 25.56 -0.68 -13.98
N ARG A 346 25.78 -1.97 -13.70
CA ARG A 346 24.86 -3.03 -14.14
C ARG A 346 24.53 -3.91 -12.95
N VAL A 347 23.24 -4.06 -12.69
CA VAL A 347 22.71 -4.88 -11.59
C VAL A 347 22.08 -6.11 -12.20
N PHE A 348 22.45 -7.30 -11.72
CA PHE A 348 21.91 -8.55 -12.23
C PHE A 348 21.45 -9.44 -11.07
N ASP A 349 20.18 -9.83 -11.11
CA ASP A 349 19.57 -10.77 -10.18
C ASP A 349 19.12 -12.05 -10.91
N PRO A 350 19.82 -13.19 -10.75
CA PRO A 350 19.53 -14.42 -11.50
C PRO A 350 18.30 -15.20 -11.00
N ALA A 351 17.62 -14.72 -9.96
CA ALA A 351 16.39 -15.31 -9.43
C ALA A 351 15.48 -14.19 -8.90
N CYS A 352 15.11 -13.26 -9.77
CA CYS A 352 14.64 -11.95 -9.35
C CYS A 352 13.21 -11.91 -8.80
N GLY A 353 12.40 -12.96 -9.01
CA GLY A 353 11.00 -12.97 -8.57
C GLY A 353 10.25 -11.75 -9.11
N SER A 354 9.63 -10.98 -8.20
CA SER A 354 8.94 -9.72 -8.51
C SER A 354 9.88 -8.52 -8.70
N GLY A 355 11.19 -8.72 -8.66
CA GLY A 355 12.20 -7.70 -8.95
C GLY A 355 12.59 -6.81 -7.77
N ASN A 356 12.27 -7.17 -6.52
CA ASN A 356 12.50 -6.29 -5.36
C ASN A 356 13.97 -5.83 -5.25
N PHE A 357 14.96 -6.72 -5.39
CA PHE A 357 16.38 -6.33 -5.35
C PHE A 357 16.72 -5.29 -6.44
N LEU A 358 16.17 -5.48 -7.64
CA LEU A 358 16.39 -4.56 -8.77
C LEU A 358 15.74 -3.20 -8.52
N VAL A 359 14.51 -3.19 -7.98
CA VAL A 359 13.76 -1.98 -7.62
C VAL A 359 14.48 -1.20 -6.52
N ILE A 360 14.89 -1.85 -5.42
CA ILE A 360 15.65 -1.18 -4.36
C ILE A 360 16.95 -0.62 -4.91
N ALA A 361 17.72 -1.42 -5.65
CA ALA A 361 18.98 -0.99 -6.23
C ALA A 361 18.78 0.26 -7.10
N TYR A 362 17.75 0.27 -7.94
CA TYR A 362 17.40 1.41 -8.78
C TYR A 362 17.10 2.66 -7.95
N ILE A 363 16.18 2.57 -6.98
CA ILE A 363 15.79 3.70 -6.12
C ILE A 363 17.01 4.26 -5.37
N ARG A 364 17.84 3.41 -4.77
CA ARG A 364 19.03 3.85 -4.03
C ARG A 364 20.08 4.49 -4.94
N MET A 365 20.25 3.98 -6.16
CA MET A 365 21.14 4.63 -7.13
C MET A 365 20.59 6.00 -7.57
N ARG A 366 19.27 6.15 -7.76
CA ARG A 366 18.63 7.43 -8.08
C ARG A 366 18.77 8.45 -6.95
N GLU A 367 18.66 8.03 -5.69
CA GLU A 367 18.92 8.90 -4.52
C GLU A 367 20.36 9.44 -4.50
N ILE A 368 21.34 8.60 -4.85
CA ILE A 368 22.74 9.02 -4.98
C ILE A 368 22.91 10.00 -6.15
N GLU A 369 22.26 9.77 -7.28
CA GLU A 369 22.30 10.70 -8.43
C GLU A 369 21.70 12.07 -8.07
N ASP A 370 20.55 12.10 -7.40
CA ASP A 370 19.92 13.35 -6.94
C ASP A 370 20.86 14.14 -6.02
N GLU A 371 21.48 13.48 -5.03
CA GLU A 371 22.45 14.12 -4.14
C GLU A 371 23.67 14.65 -4.90
N ILE A 372 24.15 13.93 -5.93
CA ILE A 372 25.20 14.43 -6.82
C ILE A 372 24.77 15.73 -7.50
N MET A 373 23.57 15.79 -8.05
CA MET A 373 23.05 16.96 -8.76
C MET A 373 22.86 18.15 -7.81
N ARG A 374 22.31 17.92 -6.62
CA ARG A 374 22.19 18.94 -5.57
C ARG A 374 23.54 19.51 -5.15
N ARG A 375 24.58 18.67 -4.96
CA ARG A 375 25.95 19.16 -4.64
C ARG A 375 26.63 19.90 -5.80
N ARG A 376 26.15 19.70 -7.04
CA ARG A 376 26.65 20.41 -8.23
C ARG A 376 25.96 21.73 -8.49
N ASP A 377 24.83 22.00 -7.81
CA ASP A 377 23.92 23.11 -8.07
C ASP A 377 23.36 23.05 -9.51
N GLU A 378 22.95 21.85 -9.92
CA GLU A 378 22.39 21.56 -11.24
C GLU A 378 21.03 20.87 -11.08
N ALA A 379 20.04 21.26 -11.88
CA ALA A 379 18.76 20.56 -11.91
C ALA A 379 18.93 19.18 -12.55
N LEU A 380 18.28 18.16 -11.97
CA LEU A 380 18.18 16.85 -12.59
C LEU A 380 17.03 16.89 -13.61
N GLU A 381 17.33 17.21 -14.87
CA GLU A 381 16.31 17.19 -15.94
C GLU A 381 16.02 15.76 -16.45
N ARG A 382 17.03 14.88 -16.38
CA ARG A 382 16.92 13.47 -16.77
C ARG A 382 17.92 12.62 -16.02
N SER A 383 17.47 11.47 -15.56
CA SER A 383 18.31 10.42 -14.98
C SER A 383 19.36 9.94 -15.97
N ALA A 384 20.61 9.83 -15.52
CA ALA A 384 21.65 9.11 -16.25
C ALA A 384 21.55 7.59 -16.03
N ILE A 385 20.75 7.16 -15.04
CA ILE A 385 20.44 5.77 -14.75
C ILE A 385 19.22 5.35 -15.57
N SER A 386 19.36 4.30 -16.37
CA SER A 386 18.34 3.72 -17.24
C SER A 386 17.93 2.34 -16.74
N LEU A 387 16.66 1.97 -16.89
CA LEU A 387 16.17 0.61 -16.60
C LEU A 387 16.89 -0.48 -17.40
N THR A 388 17.50 -0.14 -18.55
CA THR A 388 18.32 -1.08 -19.34
C THR A 388 19.59 -1.56 -18.62
N GLN A 389 19.93 -0.99 -17.46
CA GLN A 389 21.05 -1.38 -16.61
C GLN A 389 20.69 -2.52 -15.63
N PHE A 390 19.41 -2.86 -15.52
CA PHE A 390 18.88 -3.81 -14.54
C PHE A 390 18.44 -5.08 -15.26
N TYR A 391 19.02 -6.21 -14.87
CA TYR A 391 18.81 -7.51 -15.50
C TYR A 391 18.27 -8.50 -14.49
N GLY A 392 17.35 -9.36 -14.93
CA GLY A 392 16.74 -10.39 -14.10
C GLY A 392 16.57 -11.70 -14.86
N ILE A 393 16.71 -12.83 -14.17
CA ILE A 393 16.19 -14.13 -14.63
C ILE A 393 15.13 -14.59 -13.65
N GLU A 394 13.99 -15.01 -14.17
CA GLU A 394 12.88 -15.55 -13.38
C GLU A 394 12.18 -16.63 -14.20
N ILE A 395 11.82 -17.75 -13.55
CA ILE A 395 11.23 -18.92 -14.19
C ILE A 395 9.72 -18.75 -14.40
N LYS A 396 9.03 -18.09 -13.47
CA LYS A 396 7.60 -17.78 -13.56
C LYS A 396 7.41 -16.54 -14.45
N SER A 397 6.84 -16.71 -15.64
CA SER A 397 6.63 -15.61 -16.60
C SER A 397 5.91 -14.39 -16.01
N PHE A 398 4.86 -14.64 -15.22
CA PHE A 398 4.10 -13.58 -14.55
C PHE A 398 4.97 -12.79 -13.57
N ALA A 399 5.80 -13.46 -12.75
CA ALA A 399 6.72 -12.78 -11.84
C ALA A 399 7.72 -11.88 -12.61
N ALA A 400 8.24 -12.37 -13.74
CA ALA A 400 9.13 -11.59 -14.61
C ALA A 400 8.44 -10.35 -15.23
N GLU A 401 7.14 -10.42 -15.50
CA GLU A 401 6.33 -9.26 -15.92
C GLU A 401 6.16 -8.25 -14.78
N ILE A 402 5.86 -8.74 -13.57
CA ILE A 402 5.75 -7.89 -12.38
C ILE A 402 7.06 -7.19 -12.05
N ALA A 403 8.21 -7.85 -12.24
CA ALA A 403 9.52 -7.23 -12.09
C ALA A 403 9.73 -6.04 -13.05
N ARG A 404 9.34 -6.19 -14.32
CA ARG A 404 9.40 -5.11 -15.31
C ARG A 404 8.50 -3.94 -14.94
N LEU A 405 7.27 -4.24 -14.53
CA LEU A 405 6.30 -3.23 -14.10
C LEU A 405 6.77 -2.47 -12.86
N SER A 406 7.29 -3.18 -11.86
CA SER A 406 7.78 -2.58 -10.61
C SER A 406 8.95 -1.63 -10.86
N LEU A 407 9.84 -1.98 -11.80
CA LEU A 407 10.93 -1.10 -12.24
C LEU A 407 10.41 0.15 -12.97
N LEU A 408 9.41 0.01 -13.85
CA LEU A 408 8.80 1.15 -14.54
C LEU A 408 8.11 2.12 -13.55
N ILE A 409 7.40 1.57 -12.57
CA ILE A 409 6.80 2.35 -11.49
C ILE A 409 7.86 3.07 -10.67
N ALA A 410 8.93 2.38 -10.29
CA ALA A 410 10.03 2.98 -9.53
C ALA A 410 10.71 4.11 -10.32
N GLU A 411 10.87 3.96 -11.64
CA GLU A 411 11.35 5.02 -12.52
C GLU A 411 10.44 6.25 -12.48
N PHE A 412 9.15 6.06 -12.71
CA PHE A 412 8.18 7.14 -12.68
C PHE A 412 8.18 7.87 -11.32
N GLN A 413 8.17 7.13 -10.21
CA GLN A 413 8.21 7.73 -8.87
C GLN A 413 9.49 8.51 -8.60
N CYS A 414 10.65 8.00 -9.03
CA CYS A 414 11.90 8.71 -8.91
C CYS A 414 11.90 9.99 -9.76
N ASP A 415 11.31 9.96 -10.95
CA ASP A 415 11.20 11.15 -11.81
C ASP A 415 10.28 12.20 -11.19
N VAL A 416 9.11 11.82 -10.68
CA VAL A 416 8.22 12.72 -9.93
C VAL A 416 8.94 13.31 -8.72
N ARG A 417 9.70 12.49 -7.97
CA ARG A 417 10.38 12.90 -6.74
C ARG A 417 11.58 13.83 -6.98
N PHE A 418 12.40 13.56 -8.00
CA PHE A 418 13.71 14.21 -8.17
C PHE A 418 13.80 15.20 -9.34
N ILE A 419 12.95 15.06 -10.35
CA ILE A 419 12.94 15.91 -11.56
C ILE A 419 11.79 16.92 -11.46
N GLY A 420 10.59 16.42 -11.18
CA GLY A 420 9.38 17.22 -11.07
C GLY A 420 8.28 16.76 -12.04
N GLN A 421 7.05 17.02 -11.62
CA GLN A 421 5.82 16.41 -12.15
C GLN A 421 5.57 16.65 -13.66
N MET A 422 5.83 17.87 -14.15
CA MET A 422 5.55 18.22 -15.56
C MET A 422 6.56 17.61 -16.54
N GLU A 423 7.81 17.45 -16.11
CA GLU A 423 8.90 16.96 -16.95
C GLU A 423 8.91 15.43 -17.00
N ALA A 424 8.56 14.75 -15.89
CA ALA A 424 8.36 13.31 -15.84
C ALA A 424 7.30 12.82 -16.85
N ARG A 425 6.19 13.56 -16.98
CA ARG A 425 5.10 13.25 -17.93
C ARG A 425 5.48 13.43 -19.41
N ALA A 426 6.52 14.20 -19.71
CA ALA A 426 7.01 14.38 -21.07
C ALA A 426 8.02 13.30 -21.50
N LEU A 427 8.48 12.47 -20.56
CA LEU A 427 9.48 11.41 -20.77
C LEU A 427 8.86 10.02 -20.98
N VAL A 428 7.57 9.86 -20.64
CA VAL A 428 6.72 8.68 -20.92
C VAL A 428 5.91 8.94 -22.19
#